data_AF-A0A2K5MUL3-F1
#
_entry.id   AF-A0A2K5MUL3-F1
#
_cell.length_a   1.000
_cell.length_b   1.000
_cell.length_c   1.000
_cell.angle_alpha   90.00
_cell.angle_beta   90.00
_cell.angle_gamma   90.00
#
_symmetry.space_group_name_H-M   'P 1'
#
loop_
_entity.id
_entity.type
_entity.pdbx_description
1 polymer ?
#
loop_
_entity_poly.entity_id
_entity_poly.type
_entity_poly.pdbx_seq_one_letter_code
_entity_poly.pdbx_strand_id
1 'polypeptide(L)'
;MAQKPLSTAAAERMNLVAQDEIWKYRLKAESEARQNWPQNWGFLTTPFEELIKCEEDLPTPKPKIELPERFRIRPVTPVEKYIKVLPSPPVPQTTQGFIGWRSAVPGLNKCLELDDEIRSCKGAFARELCWPKQGVH
;
A
#
# COMPACT_ATOMS: atom_id res chain seq x y z
N MET A 1 -75.10 7.59 11.15
CA MET A 1 -74.38 6.69 10.20
C MET A 1 -73.07 7.37 9.82
N ALA A 2 -72.00 7.15 10.58
CA ALA A 2 -70.70 7.76 10.30
C ALA A 2 -70.00 6.96 9.19
N GLN A 3 -69.76 7.59 8.03
CA GLN A 3 -68.97 6.99 6.97
C GLN A 3 -67.52 6.88 7.45
N LYS A 4 -66.93 5.67 7.37
CA LYS A 4 -65.52 5.45 7.66
C LYS A 4 -64.67 6.27 6.69
N PRO A 5 -63.60 6.96 7.15
CA PRO A 5 -62.71 7.68 6.25
C PRO A 5 -62.07 6.69 5.28
N LEU A 6 -62.04 7.05 4.01
CA LEU A 6 -61.42 6.26 2.95
C LEU A 6 -59.96 5.98 3.33
N SER A 7 -59.52 4.73 3.24
CA SER A 7 -58.11 4.40 3.44
C SER A 7 -57.27 5.00 2.31
N THR A 8 -56.03 5.39 2.62
CA THR A 8 -55.09 5.98 1.65
C THR A 8 -54.88 5.08 0.43
N ALA A 9 -54.79 3.76 0.63
CA ALA A 9 -54.69 2.78 -0.45
C ALA A 9 -55.95 2.71 -1.34
N ALA A 10 -57.13 3.01 -0.81
CA ALA A 10 -58.36 3.11 -1.60
C ALA A 10 -58.40 4.41 -2.41
N ALA A 11 -57.93 5.53 -1.84
CA ALA A 11 -57.83 6.82 -2.53
C ALA A 11 -56.81 6.78 -3.69
N GLU A 12 -55.66 6.11 -3.49
CA GLU A 12 -54.66 5.86 -4.54
C GLU A 12 -55.20 5.00 -5.69
N ARG A 13 -56.04 3.98 -5.38
CA ARG A 13 -56.75 3.16 -6.38
C ARG A 13 -57.86 3.91 -7.12
N MET A 14 -58.44 4.94 -6.53
CA MET A 14 -59.57 5.68 -7.13
C MET A 14 -59.13 6.71 -8.16
N ASN A 15 -57.88 7.16 -8.15
CA ASN A 15 -57.39 8.12 -9.15
C ASN A 15 -56.69 7.41 -10.32
N LEU A 16 -57.46 6.57 -11.02
CA LEU A 16 -57.00 5.87 -12.23
C LEU A 16 -56.48 6.84 -13.29
N VAL A 17 -57.05 8.05 -13.36
CA VAL A 17 -56.62 9.11 -14.27
C VAL A 17 -55.22 9.60 -13.91
N ALA A 18 -54.95 9.93 -12.64
CA ALA A 18 -53.62 10.34 -12.21
C ALA A 18 -52.58 9.22 -12.37
N GLN A 19 -52.96 7.96 -12.13
CA GLN A 19 -52.07 6.83 -12.39
C GLN A 19 -51.73 6.71 -13.88
N ASP A 20 -52.71 6.81 -14.76
CA ASP A 20 -52.51 6.79 -16.22
C ASP A 20 -51.64 7.97 -16.70
N GLU A 21 -51.84 9.17 -16.15
CA GLU A 21 -50.99 10.33 -16.42
C GLU A 21 -49.53 10.14 -15.99
N ILE A 22 -49.30 9.54 -14.81
CA ILE A 22 -47.94 9.19 -14.36
C ILE A 22 -47.29 8.18 -15.31
N TRP A 23 -48.04 7.16 -15.75
CA TRP A 23 -47.54 6.18 -16.71
C TRP A 23 -47.19 6.82 -18.06
N LYS A 24 -48.04 7.70 -18.58
CA LYS A 24 -47.77 8.46 -19.80
C LYS A 24 -46.52 9.31 -19.66
N TYR A 25 -46.33 9.98 -18.53
CA TYR A 25 -45.13 10.78 -18.28
C TYR A 25 -43.85 9.93 -18.28
N ARG A 26 -43.89 8.77 -17.61
CA ARG A 26 -42.73 7.84 -17.59
C ARG A 26 -42.38 7.31 -18.97
N LEU A 27 -43.38 6.92 -19.76
CA LEU A 27 -43.16 6.45 -21.13
C LEU A 27 -42.57 7.54 -22.04
N LYS A 28 -43.01 8.79 -21.87
CA LYS A 28 -42.40 9.93 -22.57
C LYS A 28 -40.94 10.13 -22.16
N ALA A 29 -40.66 10.16 -20.85
CA ALA A 29 -39.30 10.31 -20.34
C ALA A 29 -38.37 9.17 -20.81
N GLU A 30 -38.86 7.93 -20.84
CA GLU A 30 -38.10 6.80 -21.39
C GLU A 30 -37.82 6.97 -22.89
N SER A 31 -38.82 7.40 -23.65
CA SER A 31 -38.69 7.63 -25.09
C SER A 31 -37.70 8.75 -25.40
N GLU A 32 -37.77 9.86 -24.66
CA GLU A 32 -36.82 10.97 -24.76
C GLU A 32 -35.41 10.54 -24.35
N ALA A 33 -35.27 9.80 -23.25
CA ALA A 33 -33.98 9.26 -22.82
C ALA A 33 -33.39 8.34 -23.90
N ARG A 34 -34.18 7.48 -24.54
CA ARG A 34 -33.75 6.60 -25.63
C ARG A 34 -33.30 7.39 -26.86
N GLN A 35 -34.01 8.46 -27.22
CA GLN A 35 -33.64 9.32 -28.36
C GLN A 35 -32.38 10.13 -28.08
N ASN A 36 -32.21 10.63 -26.86
CA ASN A 36 -31.05 11.42 -26.44
C ASN A 36 -29.83 10.55 -26.08
N TRP A 37 -30.03 9.24 -25.87
CA TRP A 37 -28.98 8.30 -25.50
C TRP A 37 -27.78 8.30 -26.47
N PRO A 38 -27.94 8.18 -27.81
CA PRO A 38 -26.79 8.20 -28.72
C PRO A 38 -26.02 9.52 -28.69
N GLN A 39 -26.69 10.66 -28.50
CA GLN A 39 -26.02 11.96 -28.43
C GLN A 39 -25.22 12.11 -27.12
N ASN A 40 -25.80 11.70 -25.99
CA ASN A 40 -25.18 11.87 -24.67
C ASN A 40 -24.19 10.77 -24.32
N TRP A 41 -24.39 9.55 -24.83
CA TRP A 41 -23.69 8.34 -24.42
C TRP A 41 -23.18 7.51 -25.60
N GLY A 42 -23.31 7.97 -26.85
CA GLY A 42 -22.81 7.25 -28.03
C GLY A 42 -21.30 7.01 -28.04
N PHE A 43 -20.53 7.77 -27.24
CA PHE A 43 -19.11 7.50 -27.01
C PHE A 43 -18.85 6.20 -26.23
N LEU A 44 -19.85 5.63 -25.55
CA LEU A 44 -19.71 4.32 -24.89
C LEU A 44 -19.80 3.16 -25.89
N THR A 45 -20.37 3.39 -27.07
CA THR A 45 -20.44 2.41 -28.16
C THR A 45 -19.21 2.41 -29.05
N THR A 46 -18.36 3.44 -28.99
CA THR A 46 -17.15 3.50 -29.82
C THR A 46 -16.13 2.45 -29.34
N PRO A 47 -15.57 1.62 -30.25
CA PRO A 47 -14.57 0.63 -29.89
C PRO A 47 -13.30 1.32 -29.39
N PHE A 48 -12.66 0.71 -28.38
CA PHE A 48 -11.44 1.23 -27.76
C PHE A 48 -10.33 1.55 -28.77
N GLU A 49 -10.24 0.78 -29.85
CA GLU A 49 -9.26 0.97 -30.92
C GLU A 49 -9.40 2.31 -31.66
N GLU A 50 -10.61 2.84 -31.81
CA GLU A 50 -10.83 4.15 -32.43
C GLU A 50 -10.45 5.29 -31.49
N LEU A 51 -10.63 5.09 -30.17
CA LEU A 51 -10.24 6.07 -29.15
C LEU A 51 -8.71 6.23 -29.09
N ILE A 52 -7.96 5.13 -29.19
CA ILE A 52 -6.49 5.18 -29.20
C ILE A 52 -5.96 5.82 -30.47
N LYS A 53 -6.54 5.51 -31.64
CA LYS A 53 -6.07 6.05 -32.93
C LYS A 53 -6.14 7.58 -32.98
N CYS A 54 -7.15 8.19 -32.36
CA CYS A 54 -7.26 9.64 -32.24
C CYS A 54 -6.20 10.26 -31.28
N GLU A 55 -5.68 9.48 -30.34
CA GLU A 55 -4.60 9.88 -29.42
C GLU A 55 -3.20 9.67 -30.04
N GLU A 56 -3.10 8.76 -31.02
CA GLU A 56 -1.89 8.50 -31.81
C GLU A 56 -1.58 9.57 -32.86
N ASP A 57 -2.49 10.51 -33.11
CA ASP A 57 -2.26 11.70 -33.93
C ASP A 57 -1.24 12.63 -33.24
N LEU A 58 0.04 12.25 -33.43
CA LEU A 58 1.28 12.97 -33.17
C LEU A 58 1.44 13.45 -31.72
N PRO A 59 2.38 12.86 -30.95
CA PRO A 59 2.90 13.52 -29.77
C PRO A 59 3.59 14.78 -30.27
N THR A 60 2.89 15.92 -30.23
CA THR A 60 3.55 17.21 -30.24
C THR A 60 4.62 17.12 -29.15
N PRO A 61 5.91 17.33 -29.48
CA PRO A 61 6.97 17.15 -28.50
C PRO A 61 6.65 18.11 -27.35
N LYS A 62 6.26 17.53 -26.20
CA LYS A 62 5.92 18.31 -25.01
C LYS A 62 7.05 19.32 -24.81
N PRO A 63 6.76 20.62 -24.70
CA PRO A 63 7.80 21.61 -24.51
C PRO A 63 8.61 21.19 -23.28
N LYS A 64 9.93 21.12 -23.42
CA LYS A 64 10.82 20.80 -22.31
C LYS A 64 10.70 21.95 -21.31
N ILE A 65 9.84 21.79 -20.32
CA ILE A 65 9.70 22.75 -19.23
C ILE A 65 10.98 22.65 -18.42
N GLU A 66 11.89 23.61 -18.60
CA GLU A 66 13.09 23.69 -17.78
C GLU A 66 12.69 24.02 -16.34
N LEU A 67 13.17 23.23 -15.38
CA LEU A 67 12.88 23.45 -13.97
C LEU A 67 13.51 24.79 -13.53
N PRO A 68 12.72 25.78 -13.08
CA PRO A 68 13.24 27.06 -12.62
C PRO A 68 14.27 26.86 -11.51
N GLU A 69 15.30 27.70 -11.50
CA GLU A 69 16.47 27.52 -10.62
C GLU A 69 16.12 27.48 -9.13
N ARG A 70 15.07 28.19 -8.71
CA ARG A 70 14.57 28.18 -7.32
C ARG A 70 14.08 26.80 -6.86
N PHE A 71 13.62 25.96 -7.78
CA PHE A 71 13.17 24.60 -7.48
C PHE A 71 14.30 23.57 -7.59
N ARG A 72 15.49 23.96 -8.06
CA ARG A 72 16.65 23.06 -8.10
C ARG A 72 17.15 22.84 -6.68
N ILE A 73 17.13 21.59 -6.23
CA ILE A 73 17.69 21.18 -4.94
C ILE A 73 19.20 21.41 -5.00
N ARG A 74 19.77 22.07 -3.99
CA ARG A 74 21.23 22.20 -3.89
C ARG A 74 21.82 20.81 -3.69
N PRO A 75 22.90 20.45 -4.39
CA PRO A 75 23.58 19.19 -4.14
C PRO A 75 24.00 19.13 -2.68
N VAL A 76 23.65 18.03 -2.00
CA VAL A 76 24.03 17.80 -0.61
C VAL A 76 25.56 17.75 -0.56
N THR A 77 26.15 18.45 0.40
CA THR A 77 27.59 18.36 0.63
C THR A 77 27.97 16.90 0.87
N PRO A 78 28.90 16.32 0.09
CA PRO A 78 29.29 14.94 0.24
C PRO A 78 29.71 14.66 1.68
N VAL A 79 29.17 13.58 2.24
CA VAL A 79 29.45 13.14 3.62
C VAL A 79 30.95 12.90 3.83
N GLU A 80 31.66 12.50 2.77
CA GLU A 80 33.11 12.33 2.69
C GLU A 80 33.92 13.57 3.15
N LYS A 81 33.34 14.77 3.01
CA LYS A 81 34.00 16.01 3.48
C LYS A 81 34.12 16.06 5.00
N TYR A 82 33.19 15.40 5.72
CA TYR A 82 33.09 15.45 7.18
C TYR A 82 33.41 14.11 7.84
N ILE A 83 33.18 12.98 7.17
CA ILE A 83 33.49 11.65 7.66
C ILE A 83 34.77 11.15 7.01
N LYS A 84 35.89 11.29 7.72
CA LYS A 84 37.16 10.68 7.35
C LYS A 84 37.27 9.34 8.05
N VAL A 85 37.09 8.24 7.31
CA VAL A 85 37.35 6.89 7.83
C VAL A 85 38.86 6.68 7.85
N LEU A 86 39.48 6.88 9.02
CA LEU A 86 40.88 6.56 9.24
C LEU A 86 41.03 5.05 9.52
N PRO A 87 42.20 4.46 9.24
CA PRO A 87 42.47 3.07 9.59
C PRO A 87 42.37 2.87 11.11
N SER A 88 41.99 1.65 11.51
CA SER A 88 41.95 1.24 12.92
C SER A 88 43.32 1.40 13.59
N PRO A 89 43.37 1.88 14.85
CA PRO A 89 44.64 2.05 15.57
C PRO A 89 45.35 0.70 15.78
N PRO A 90 46.70 0.70 15.92
CA PRO A 90 47.46 -0.52 16.15
C PRO A 90 47.11 -1.15 17.50
N VAL A 91 47.22 -2.48 17.58
CA VAL A 91 46.94 -3.25 18.79
C VAL A 91 47.87 -2.79 19.93
N PRO A 92 47.34 -2.45 21.12
CA PRO A 92 48.15 -1.98 22.24
C PRO A 92 49.11 -3.07 22.73
N GLN A 93 50.35 -2.69 23.05
CA GLN A 93 51.39 -3.61 23.54
C GLN A 93 51.38 -3.78 25.06
N THR A 94 50.69 -2.88 25.78
CA THR A 94 50.65 -2.88 27.24
C THR A 94 49.52 -3.76 27.77
N THR A 95 49.79 -4.52 28.84
CA THR A 95 48.86 -5.51 29.41
C THR A 95 47.50 -4.93 29.83
N GLN A 96 47.47 -3.67 30.27
CA GLN A 96 46.24 -2.98 30.69
C GLN A 96 45.36 -2.54 29.50
N GLY A 97 45.96 -2.11 28.37
CA GLY A 97 45.22 -1.75 27.16
C GLY A 97 44.83 -2.96 26.31
N PHE A 98 45.42 -4.13 26.58
CA PHE A 98 45.23 -5.35 25.81
C PHE A 98 43.93 -6.11 26.16
N ILE A 99 43.32 -5.80 27.30
CA ILE A 99 42.05 -6.41 27.73
C ILE A 99 40.94 -5.89 26.81
N GLY A 100 40.31 -6.78 26.04
CA GLY A 100 39.30 -6.47 25.02
C GLY A 100 39.78 -6.55 23.57
N TRP A 101 41.09 -6.37 23.31
CA TRP A 101 41.69 -6.52 21.96
C TRP A 101 42.06 -7.96 21.62
N ARG A 102 42.17 -8.83 22.65
CA ARG A 102 42.52 -10.25 22.50
C ARG A 102 41.67 -10.94 21.43
N SER A 103 40.37 -10.62 21.39
CA SER A 103 39.33 -11.11 20.47
C SER A 103 39.62 -10.83 18.98
N ALA A 104 40.39 -9.78 18.68
CA ALA A 104 40.67 -9.33 17.33
C ALA A 104 42.01 -9.87 16.77
N VAL A 105 42.85 -10.50 17.60
CA VAL A 105 44.19 -10.96 17.20
C VAL A 105 44.18 -12.47 16.93
N PRO A 106 44.39 -12.91 15.67
CA PRO A 106 44.48 -14.32 15.32
C PRO A 106 45.58 -15.02 16.14
N GLY A 107 45.20 -16.02 16.93
CA GLY A 107 46.11 -16.79 17.78
C GLY A 107 45.93 -16.58 19.29
N LEU A 108 45.53 -15.38 19.73
CA LEU A 108 45.20 -15.10 21.13
C LEU A 108 43.74 -15.42 21.50
N ASN A 109 42.90 -15.53 20.48
CA ASN A 109 41.50 -16.00 20.57
C ASN A 109 41.33 -17.45 21.00
N LYS A 110 42.41 -18.24 20.97
CA LYS A 110 42.34 -19.68 21.26
C LYS A 110 42.06 -20.01 22.72
N CYS A 111 42.40 -19.07 23.63
CA CYS A 111 42.20 -19.21 25.07
C CYS A 111 41.00 -18.39 25.57
N LEU A 112 40.28 -17.72 24.68
CA LEU A 112 38.95 -17.23 25.01
C LEU A 112 38.04 -18.45 24.97
N GLU A 113 37.31 -18.70 26.04
CA GLU A 113 36.26 -19.72 26.04
C GLU A 113 35.37 -19.44 24.83
N LEU A 114 35.45 -20.30 23.82
CA LEU A 114 34.43 -20.38 22.80
C LEU A 114 33.21 -20.80 23.61
N ASP A 115 32.24 -19.89 23.74
CA ASP A 115 30.95 -20.18 24.35
C ASP A 115 30.56 -21.58 23.89
N ASP A 116 30.62 -22.56 24.81
CA ASP A 116 30.14 -23.89 24.52
C ASP A 116 28.74 -23.70 23.98
N GLU A 117 28.52 -24.20 22.76
CA GLU A 117 27.28 -24.06 22.01
C GLU A 117 26.11 -24.10 23.00
N ILE A 118 25.33 -23.01 23.11
CA ILE A 118 24.22 -22.92 24.06
C ILE A 118 23.25 -24.03 23.70
N ARG A 119 23.44 -25.20 24.32
CA ARG A 119 22.57 -26.36 24.19
C ARG A 119 21.30 -25.98 24.91
N SER A 120 20.30 -25.55 24.13
CA SER A 120 18.95 -25.18 24.56
C SER A 120 18.61 -25.72 25.96
N CYS A 121 18.54 -24.80 26.93
CA CYS A 121 18.35 -25.14 28.35
C CYS A 121 17.07 -25.96 28.59
N LYS A 122 16.09 -25.84 27.70
CA LYS A 122 14.79 -26.52 27.79
C LYS A 122 14.93 -28.04 27.77
N GLY A 123 15.85 -28.58 26.97
CA GLY A 123 16.01 -30.02 26.81
C GLY A 123 16.86 -30.67 27.91
N ALA A 124 17.87 -29.96 28.42
CA ALA A 124 18.77 -30.48 29.46
C ALA A 124 18.07 -30.55 30.83
N PHE A 125 17.38 -29.47 31.21
CA PHE A 125 16.69 -29.40 32.51
C PHE A 125 15.51 -30.38 32.62
N ALA A 126 14.75 -30.57 31.52
CA ALA A 126 13.67 -31.56 31.48
C ALA A 126 14.17 -33.01 31.64
N ARG A 127 15.40 -33.30 31.19
CA ARG A 127 16.03 -34.62 31.36
C ARG A 127 16.44 -34.88 32.81
N GLU A 128 17.01 -33.89 33.49
CA GLU A 128 17.36 -34.00 34.92
C GLU A 128 16.13 -34.25 35.79
N LEU A 129 15.01 -33.63 35.46
CA LEU A 129 13.73 -33.83 36.15
C LEU A 129 12.94 -35.07 35.70
N CYS A 130 13.49 -35.88 34.78
CA CYS A 130 12.82 -37.03 34.18
C CYS A 130 11.42 -36.72 33.61
N TRP A 131 11.27 -35.54 33.01
CA TRP A 131 9.96 -35.06 32.55
C TRP A 131 9.41 -35.91 31.39
N PRO A 132 8.10 -36.23 31.36
CA PRO A 132 7.52 -37.06 30.31
C PRO A 132 7.61 -36.38 28.94
N LYS A 133 7.87 -37.19 27.90
CA LYS A 133 8.15 -36.73 26.53
C LYS A 133 7.04 -35.86 25.94
N GLN A 134 5.80 -36.06 26.36
CA GLN A 134 4.65 -35.26 25.90
C GLN A 134 4.72 -33.78 26.31
N GLY A 135 5.50 -33.44 27.34
CA GLY A 135 5.60 -32.08 27.88
C GLY A 135 6.80 -31.26 27.38
N VAL A 136 7.63 -31.79 26.47
CA VAL A 136 8.88 -31.15 26.00
C VAL A 136 8.76 -30.63 24.56
N HIS A 137 7.57 -30.16 24.15
CA HIS A 137 7.30 -29.58 22.84
C HIS A 137 6.87 -28.11 22.95
#